data_AF-A0A026X1G2-F1
#
_entry.id   AF-A0A026X1G2-F1
#
_cell.length_a   1.000
_cell.length_b   1.000
_cell.length_c   1.000
_cell.angle_alpha   90.00
_cell.angle_beta   90.00
_cell.angle_gamma   90.00
#
_symmetry.space_group_name_H-M   'P 1'
#
loop_
_entity.id
_entity.type
_entity.pdbx_description
1 polymer ?
#
loop_
_entity_poly.entity_id
_entity_poly.type
_entity_poly.pdbx_seq_one_letter_code
_entity_poly.pdbx_strand_id
1 'polypeptide(L)'
;MLLQINGHNKPVPRKGRASLPTPTEYLCLVRASLRSRKISTVIHSKDVNKFQQAYWNLLKTNISGLKKLKKTKSAKPKSSVSSRKGRNTCLSSSETLGLKT
;
A
#
# COMPACT_ATOMS: atom_id res chain seq x y z
N MET A 1 2.21 -4.70 -8.74
CA MET A 1 2.60 -5.42 -7.50
C MET A 1 3.23 -4.42 -6.54
N LEU A 2 2.84 -4.45 -5.26
CA LEU A 2 3.42 -3.60 -4.21
C LEU A 2 4.14 -4.51 -3.21
N LEU A 3 5.38 -4.18 -2.88
CA LEU A 3 6.27 -4.98 -2.03
C LEU A 3 6.99 -4.07 -1.03
N GLN A 4 7.13 -4.50 0.23
CA GLN A 4 8.00 -3.80 1.19
C GLN A 4 9.46 -4.08 0.86
N ILE A 5 10.28 -3.04 0.83
CA ILE A 5 11.71 -3.13 0.55
C ILE A 5 12.51 -2.66 1.77
N ASN A 6 13.61 -3.37 2.03
CA ASN A 6 14.53 -3.11 3.13
C ASN A 6 15.78 -2.30 2.70
N GLY A 7 15.73 -1.64 1.52
CA GLY A 7 16.84 -0.86 0.97
C GLY A 7 18.03 -1.70 0.44
N HIS A 8 17.96 -3.04 0.48
CA HIS A 8 19.05 -3.88 0.02
C HIS A 8 19.13 -3.93 -1.51
N ASN A 9 20.24 -3.44 -2.07
CA ASN A 9 20.56 -3.55 -3.50
C ASN A 9 21.48 -4.75 -3.81
N LYS A 10 21.82 -5.55 -2.80
CA LYS A 10 22.70 -6.72 -2.93
C LYS A 10 21.95 -7.99 -2.52
N PRO A 11 22.24 -9.14 -3.16
CA PRO A 11 21.66 -10.41 -2.75
C PRO A 11 22.09 -10.77 -1.31
N VAL A 12 21.24 -11.55 -0.63
CA VAL A 12 21.51 -12.00 0.73
C VAL A 12 22.81 -12.82 0.75
N PRO A 13 23.78 -12.50 1.63
CA PRO A 13 25.03 -13.25 1.75
C PRO A 13 24.80 -14.72 2.08
N ARG A 14 25.66 -15.60 1.56
CA ARG A 14 25.67 -17.03 1.92
C ARG A 14 26.03 -17.21 3.40
N LYS A 15 25.58 -18.32 4.00
CA LYS A 15 25.88 -18.70 5.40
C LYS A 15 27.39 -18.60 5.66
N GLY A 16 27.79 -17.89 6.71
CA GLY A 16 29.20 -17.65 7.08
C GLY A 16 29.74 -16.25 6.79
N ARG A 17 28.95 -15.35 6.17
CA ARG A 17 29.29 -13.92 6.01
C ARG A 17 28.39 -13.03 6.87
N ALA A 18 28.90 -11.85 7.24
CA ALA A 18 28.17 -10.87 8.05
C ALA A 18 26.78 -10.58 7.45
N SER A 19 25.77 -10.61 8.32
CA SER A 19 24.38 -10.35 7.93
C SER A 19 24.20 -8.91 7.46
N LEU A 20 23.23 -8.70 6.57
CA LEU A 20 22.86 -7.35 6.14
C LEU A 20 22.34 -6.55 7.34
N PRO A 21 22.64 -5.23 7.41
CA PRO A 21 22.16 -4.38 8.49
C PRO A 21 20.64 -4.33 8.49
N THR A 22 20.04 -4.26 9.67
CA THR A 22 18.59 -4.14 9.82
C THR A 22 18.10 -2.85 9.16
N PRO A 23 17.04 -2.90 8.34
CA PRO A 23 16.53 -1.71 7.67
C PRO A 23 15.93 -0.73 8.67
N THR A 24 16.46 0.49 8.70
CA THR A 24 15.99 1.58 9.58
C THR A 24 14.74 2.28 9.04
N GLU A 25 14.52 2.23 7.71
CA GLU A 25 13.44 2.97 7.05
C GLU A 25 12.43 2.05 6.36
N TYR A 26 11.14 2.37 6.51
CA TYR A 26 10.05 1.69 5.83
C TYR A 26 9.92 2.20 4.40
N LEU A 27 10.34 1.38 3.43
CA LEU A 27 10.24 1.68 2.01
C LEU A 27 9.22 0.76 1.32
N CYS A 28 8.42 1.34 0.44
CA CYS A 28 7.46 0.61 -0.39
C CYS A 28 7.93 0.64 -1.84
N LEU A 29 7.99 -0.51 -2.48
CA LEU A 29 8.25 -0.62 -3.91
C LEU A 29 6.97 -0.93 -4.68
N VAL A 30 6.70 -0.11 -5.69
CA VAL A 30 5.62 -0.34 -6.64
C VAL A 30 6.22 -0.78 -7.97
N ARG A 31 5.73 -1.91 -8.50
CA ARG A 31 6.11 -2.44 -9.82
C ARG A 31 4.88 -2.59 -10.71
N ALA A 32 5.00 -2.16 -11.97
CA ALA A 32 4.03 -2.48 -13.01
C ALA A 32 4.75 -3.03 -14.24
N SER A 33 4.13 -3.98 -14.90
CA SER A 33 4.63 -4.63 -16.10
C SER A 33 3.55 -4.66 -17.15
N LEU A 34 3.86 -4.20 -18.35
CA LEU A 34 3.04 -4.34 -19.54
C LEU A 34 3.88 -5.00 -20.63
N ARG A 35 3.66 -6.30 -20.84
CA ARG A 35 4.41 -7.12 -21.80
C ARG A 35 5.92 -6.97 -21.59
N SER A 36 6.61 -6.25 -22.47
CA SER A 36 8.05 -5.99 -22.41
C SER A 36 8.44 -4.79 -21.54
N ARG A 37 7.53 -3.84 -21.27
CA ARG A 37 7.83 -2.62 -20.51
C ARG A 37 7.62 -2.87 -19.02
N LYS A 38 8.62 -2.53 -18.22
CA LYS A 38 8.59 -2.66 -16.75
C LYS A 38 8.93 -1.32 -16.13
N ILE A 39 8.12 -0.88 -15.17
CA ILE A 39 8.37 0.31 -14.36
C ILE A 39 8.42 -0.09 -12.89
N SER A 40 9.33 0.52 -12.15
CA SER A 40 9.46 0.30 -10.70
C SER A 40 9.84 1.60 -10.01
N THR A 41 9.16 1.92 -8.91
CA THR A 41 9.43 3.11 -8.10
C THR A 41 9.51 2.73 -6.62
N VAL A 42 10.44 3.35 -5.89
CA VAL A 42 10.56 3.24 -4.43
C VAL A 42 9.88 4.47 -3.82
N ILE A 43 9.11 4.25 -2.76
CA ILE A 43 8.33 5.27 -2.05
C ILE A 43 8.79 5.27 -0.60
N HIS A 44 9.25 6.43 -0.15
CA HIS A 44 9.55 6.70 1.25
C HIS A 44 8.28 7.05 2.02
N SER A 45 8.26 6.81 3.32
CA SER A 45 7.10 7.11 4.19
C SER A 45 6.64 8.57 4.10
N LYS A 46 7.57 9.51 3.85
CA LYS A 46 7.30 10.96 3.75
C LYS A 46 6.41 11.32 2.56
N ASP A 47 6.51 10.58 1.46
CA ASP A 47 5.83 10.90 0.19
C ASP A 47 4.61 10.02 -0.09
N VAL A 48 4.26 9.11 0.84
CA VAL A 48 3.14 8.18 0.68
C VAL A 48 1.83 8.91 0.40
N ASN A 49 1.56 10.01 1.09
CA ASN A 49 0.30 10.75 0.93
C ASN A 49 0.15 11.36 -0.47
N LYS A 50 1.23 11.97 -0.99
CA LYS A 50 1.25 12.56 -2.34
C LYS A 50 1.13 11.48 -3.40
N PHE A 51 1.89 10.40 -3.24
CA PHE A 51 1.85 9.26 -4.14
C PHE A 51 0.46 8.63 -4.18
N GLN A 52 -0.18 8.43 -3.02
CA GLN A 52 -1.51 7.82 -2.93
C GLN A 52 -2.55 8.63 -3.69
N GLN A 53 -2.56 9.95 -3.56
CA GLN A 53 -3.51 10.82 -4.28
C GLN A 53 -3.30 10.73 -5.80
N ALA A 54 -2.06 10.89 -6.28
CA ALA A 54 -1.76 10.81 -7.70
C ALA A 54 -2.04 9.42 -8.28
N TYR A 55 -1.64 8.37 -7.56
CA TYR A 55 -1.85 6.97 -7.97
C TYR A 55 -3.33 6.61 -8.02
N TRP A 56 -4.11 7.04 -7.03
CA TRP A 56 -5.56 6.82 -7.02
C TRP A 56 -6.27 7.48 -8.19
N ASN A 57 -5.92 8.73 -8.49
CA ASN A 57 -6.48 9.46 -9.62
C ASN A 57 -6.13 8.76 -10.94
N LEU A 58 -4.89 8.30 -11.10
CA LEU A 58 -4.46 7.51 -12.26
C LEU A 58 -5.31 6.23 -12.41
N LEU A 59 -5.48 5.45 -11.35
CA LEU A 59 -6.25 4.19 -11.39
C LEU A 59 -7.73 4.44 -11.75
N LYS A 60 -8.36 5.43 -11.13
CA LYS A 60 -9.77 5.77 -11.38
C LYS A 60 -10.03 6.12 -12.85
N THR A 61 -9.16 6.94 -13.43
CA THR A 61 -9.31 7.39 -14.82
C THR A 61 -9.14 6.24 -15.80
N ASN A 62 -8.20 5.33 -15.53
CA ASN A 62 -7.80 4.28 -16.49
C ASN A 62 -8.60 2.97 -16.35
N ILE A 63 -9.21 2.67 -15.18
CA ILE A 63 -9.90 1.39 -14.91
C ILE A 63 -11.42 1.48 -15.19
N SER A 64 -11.85 2.43 -16.04
CA SER A 64 -13.27 2.71 -16.31
C SER A 64 -13.98 1.68 -17.22
N GLY A 65 -13.22 0.76 -17.83
CA GLY A 65 -13.74 -0.23 -18.79
C GLY A 65 -14.47 -1.44 -18.20
N LEU A 66 -14.64 -1.53 -16.88
CA LEU A 66 -15.41 -2.61 -16.27
C LEU A 66 -16.92 -2.40 -16.46
N LYS A 67 -17.66 -3.50 -16.64
CA LYS A 67 -19.13 -3.49 -16.74
C LYS A 67 -19.70 -2.75 -15.52
N LYS A 68 -20.27 -1.56 -15.76
CA LYS A 68 -20.93 -0.78 -14.71
C LYS A 68 -21.98 -1.68 -14.08
N LEU A 69 -21.88 -1.89 -12.77
CA LEU A 69 -22.88 -2.66 -12.03
C LEU A 69 -24.22 -1.93 -12.23
N LYS A 70 -25.13 -2.52 -13.01
CA LYS A 70 -26.49 -1.99 -13.14
C LYS A 70 -27.09 -2.10 -11.74
N LYS A 71 -27.19 -0.99 -11.02
CA LYS A 71 -28.06 -0.90 -9.84
C LYS A 71 -29.47 -1.10 -10.36
N THR A 72 -29.94 -2.33 -10.35
CA THR A 72 -31.37 -2.63 -10.47
C THR A 72 -32.05 -1.81 -9.39
N LYS A 73 -32.95 -0.92 -9.80
CA LYS A 73 -33.90 -0.23 -8.91
C LYS A 73 -34.89 -1.28 -8.39
N SER A 74 -34.45 -2.16 -7.51
CA SER A 74 -35.38 -2.97 -6.72
C SER A 74 -35.72 -2.18 -5.47
N ALA A 75 -37.01 -1.94 -5.27
CA ALA A 75 -37.58 -1.42 -4.05
C ALA A 75 -37.03 -2.17 -2.82
N LYS A 76 -36.92 -1.44 -1.70
CA LYS A 76 -36.30 -1.73 -0.38
C LYS A 76 -36.55 -3.16 0.19
N PRO A 77 -35.91 -3.54 1.31
CA PRO A 77 -34.48 -3.74 1.54
C PRO A 77 -34.22 -5.20 1.98
N LYS A 78 -33.15 -5.85 1.52
CA LYS A 78 -32.63 -7.06 2.16
C LYS A 78 -31.11 -6.99 2.26
N SER A 79 -30.65 -7.18 3.48
CA SER A 79 -29.27 -7.31 3.90
C SER A 79 -28.46 -8.17 2.92
N SER A 80 -27.48 -7.56 2.25
CA SER A 80 -26.33 -8.30 1.72
C SER A 80 -25.09 -7.66 2.31
N VAL A 81 -24.59 -8.32 3.34
CA VAL A 81 -23.27 -8.12 3.92
C VAL A 81 -22.25 -8.24 2.80
N SER A 82 -21.70 -7.10 2.35
CA SER A 82 -20.41 -7.09 1.67
C SER A 82 -19.38 -7.06 2.79
N SER A 83 -18.75 -8.20 3.06
CA SER A 83 -17.72 -8.40 4.06
C SER A 83 -16.70 -7.25 4.07
N ARG A 84 -16.84 -6.35 5.05
CA ARG A 84 -15.72 -5.53 5.53
C ARG A 84 -14.78 -6.50 6.23
N LYS A 85 -13.80 -7.06 5.50
CA LYS A 85 -12.63 -7.60 6.18
C LYS A 85 -11.89 -6.38 6.72
N GLY A 86 -11.98 -6.19 8.04
CA GLY A 86 -11.40 -5.07 8.76
C GLY A 86 -9.97 -4.78 8.32
N ARG A 87 -9.70 -3.50 8.09
CA ARG A 87 -8.37 -2.94 8.21
C ARG A 87 -8.51 -1.64 8.97
N ASN A 88 -8.51 -1.83 10.28
CA ASN A 88 -8.16 -0.92 11.34
C ASN A 88 -7.07 0.06 10.85
N THR A 89 -7.46 1.32 10.65
CA THR A 89 -6.55 2.46 10.59
C THR A 89 -6.87 3.38 11.75
N CYS A 90 -6.40 3.00 12.94
CA CYS A 90 -6.24 3.92 14.06
C CYS A 90 -4.95 3.49 14.76
N LEU A 91 -3.89 4.30 14.63
CA LEU A 91 -2.86 4.52 15.66
C LEU A 91 -1.72 5.33 15.04
N SER A 92 -1.89 6.65 15.03
CA SER A 92 -0.86 7.55 15.56
C SER A 92 -1.53 8.87 15.97
N SER A 93 -2.32 8.82 17.05
CA SER A 93 -2.50 10.01 17.87
C SER A 93 -1.37 9.98 18.89
N SER A 94 -0.53 11.01 18.80
CA SER A 94 0.37 11.48 19.83
C SER A 94 -0.30 11.51 21.20
N GLU A 95 0.33 10.95 22.23
CA GLU A 95 0.11 11.38 23.61
C GLU A 95 1.36 11.14 24.46
N THR A 96 1.76 12.23 25.09
CA THR A 96 2.95 12.47 25.90
C THR A 96 2.88 11.72 27.23
N LEU A 97 3.95 11.01 27.60
CA LEU A 97 4.14 10.53 28.97
C LEU A 97 4.68 11.67 29.84
N GLY A 98 3.77 12.40 30.48
CA GLY A 98 4.05 13.19 31.67
C GLY A 98 3.71 12.34 32.90
N LEU A 99 4.72 11.78 33.56
CA LEU A 99 4.57 11.19 34.88
C LEU A 99 4.68 12.31 35.93
N LYS A 100 3.60 12.52 36.67
CA LYS A 100 3.58 13.25 37.94
C LYS A 100 4.21 12.37 39.02
N THR A 101 5.15 12.95 39.76
CA THR A 101 5.36 12.74 41.20
C THR A 101 5.41 14.11 41.83
#